data_AF-A0A820T3M0-F1
#
_entry.id   AF-A0A820T3M0-F1
#
_cell.length_a   1.000
_cell.length_b   1.000
_cell.length_c   1.000
_cell.angle_alpha   90.00
_cell.angle_beta   90.00
_cell.angle_gamma   90.00
#
_symmetry.space_group_name_H-M   'P 1'
#
loop_
_entity.id
_entity.type
_entity.pdbx_description
1 polymer ?
#
loop_
_entity_poly.entity_id
_entity_poly.type
_entity_poly.pdbx_seq_one_letter_code
_entity_poly.pdbx_strand_id
1 'polypeptide(L)' 'NNELCVTPYCVKAANYLIESLDESAQPCEDFYQFVCGTWIKNNRIPDDCMRK' A
#
# COMPACT_ATOMS: atom_id res chain seq x y z
N ASN A 1 -24.13 10.75 9.40
CA ASN A 1 -23.04 10.91 10.38
C ASN A 1 -21.82 10.19 9.90
N ASN A 2 -20.77 10.92 9.59
CA ASN A 2 -19.48 10.37 9.17
C ASN A 2 -18.50 10.58 10.33
N GLU A 3 -18.52 9.68 11.31
CA GLU A 3 -17.55 9.72 12.40
C GLU A 3 -16.20 9.23 11.86
N LEU A 4 -15.36 10.18 11.46
CA LEU A 4 -13.98 9.90 11.08
C LEU A 4 -13.24 9.38 12.31
N CYS A 5 -12.67 8.18 12.20
CA CYS A 5 -11.81 7.66 13.24
C CYS A 5 -10.47 8.41 13.23
N VAL A 6 -10.21 9.19 14.28
CA VAL A 6 -8.96 9.94 14.46
C VAL A 6 -8.09 9.40 15.59
N THR A 7 -8.32 8.16 16.01
CA THR A 7 -7.42 7.50 16.96
C THR A 7 -6.03 7.32 16.33
N PRO A 8 -4.94 7.30 17.12
CA PRO A 8 -3.59 7.12 16.59
C PRO A 8 -3.44 5.86 15.72
N TYR A 9 -4.15 4.79 16.08
CA TYR A 9 -4.19 3.56 15.29
C TYR A 9 -4.81 3.77 13.91
N CYS A 10 -5.97 4.43 13.85
CA CYS A 10 -6.65 4.72 12.57
C CYS A 10 -5.79 5.62 11.67
N VAL A 11 -5.18 6.67 12.22
CA VAL A 11 -4.30 7.57 11.45
C VAL A 11 -3.09 6.81 10.90
N LYS A 12 -2.45 5.97 11.73
CA LYS A 12 -1.30 5.17 11.30
C LYS A 12 -1.67 4.16 10.22
N ALA A 13 -2.80 3.47 10.37
CA ALA A 13 -3.29 2.53 9.37
C ALA A 13 -3.65 3.23 8.06
N ALA A 14 -4.32 4.39 8.11
CA ALA A 14 -4.65 5.18 6.93
C ALA A 14 -3.38 5.64 6.18
N ASN A 15 -2.37 6.14 6.89
CA ASN A 15 -1.10 6.53 6.27
C ASN A 15 -0.42 5.33 5.58
N TYR A 16 -0.37 4.17 6.23
CA TYR A 16 0.21 2.96 5.63
C TYR A 16 -0.49 2.55 4.33
N LEU A 17 -1.83 2.63 4.30
CA LEU A 17 -2.60 2.35 3.09
C LEU A 17 -2.26 3.34 1.99
N ILE A 18 -2.29 4.65 2.29
CA ILE A 18 -2.00 5.72 1.33
C ILE A 18 -0.59 5.58 0.74
N GLU A 19 0.42 5.28 1.56
CA GLU A 19 1.81 5.09 1.12
C GLU A 19 2.00 3.86 0.20
N SER A 20 1.07 2.90 0.25
CA SER A 20 1.14 1.67 -0.54
C SER A 20 0.45 1.78 -1.90
N LEU A 21 -0.48 2.74 -2.06
CA LEU A 21 -1.28 2.91 -3.27
C LEU A 21 -0.44 3.33 -4.48
N ASP A 22 -0.74 2.75 -5.64
CA ASP A 22 -0.26 3.19 -6.95
C ASP A 22 -1.44 3.72 -7.77
N GLU A 23 -1.71 5.02 -7.63
CA GLU A 23 -2.83 5.69 -8.30
C GLU A 23 -2.69 5.77 -9.84
N SER A 24 -1.56 5.33 -10.39
CA SER A 24 -1.40 5.19 -11.85
C SER A 24 -2.10 3.95 -12.40
N ALA A 25 -2.41 2.95 -11.56
CA ALA A 25 -3.14 1.75 -11.95
C ALA A 25 -4.66 1.94 -11.78
N GLN A 26 -5.44 1.41 -12.74
CA GLN A 26 -6.90 1.42 -12.63
C GLN A 26 -7.36 0.29 -11.68
N PRO A 27 -8.10 0.58 -10.58
CA PRO A 27 -8.48 -0.42 -9.59
C PRO A 27 -9.32 -1.57 -10.15
N CYS A 28 -10.15 -1.30 -11.17
CA CYS A 28 -11.01 -2.30 -11.79
C CYS A 28 -10.27 -3.24 -12.75
N GLU A 29 -9.08 -2.84 -13.21
CA GLU A 29 -8.27 -3.60 -14.16
C GLU A 29 -7.16 -4.38 -13.44
N ASP A 30 -6.46 -3.72 -12.51
CA ASP A 30 -5.43 -4.34 -11.69
C ASP A 30 -5.48 -3.80 -10.25
N PHE A 31 -6.38 -4.38 -9.46
CA PHE A 31 -6.54 -4.02 -8.06
C PHE A 31 -5.28 -4.28 -7.24
N TYR A 32 -4.50 -5.31 -7.59
CA TYR A 32 -3.28 -5.65 -6.88
C TYR A 32 -2.21 -4.57 -7.07
N GLN A 33 -1.99 -4.15 -8.32
CA GLN A 33 -1.09 -3.04 -8.59
C GLN A 33 -1.60 -1.74 -7.95
N PHE A 34 -2.90 -1.45 -8.02
CA PHE A 34 -3.46 -0.26 -7.39
C PHE A 34 -3.22 -0.22 -5.88
N VAL A 35 -3.43 -1.32 -5.15
CA VAL A 35 -3.31 -1.33 -3.68
C VAL A 35 -1.90 -1.59 -3.15
N CYS A 36 -1.02 -2.22 -3.93
CA CYS A 36 0.32 -2.63 -3.47
C CYS A 36 1.48 -2.09 -4.33
N GLY A 37 1.20 -1.45 -5.46
CA GLY A 37 2.20 -1.13 -6.47
C GLY A 37 3.34 -0.26 -5.96
N THR A 38 3.04 0.74 -5.13
CA THR A 38 4.07 1.61 -4.53
C THR A 38 4.86 0.88 -3.45
N TRP A 39 4.21 0.00 -2.67
CA TRP A 39 4.91 -0.82 -1.68
C TRP A 39 5.94 -1.73 -2.35
N ILE A 40 5.58 -2.42 -3.44
CA ILE A 40 6.48 -3.32 -4.18
C ILE A 40 7.67 -2.54 -4.75
N LYS A 41 7.44 -1.34 -5.28
CA LYS A 41 8.50 -0.46 -5.81
C LYS A 41 9.53 -0.09 -4.72
N ASN A 42 9.07 0.12 -3.49
CA ASN A 42 9.88 0.57 -2.37
C ASN A 42 10.48 -0.58 -1.53
N ASN A 43 9.99 -1.81 -1.66
CA ASN A 43 10.39 -2.96 -0.85
C ASN A 43 10.88 -4.11 -1.75
N ARG A 44 12.07 -3.93 -2.33
CA ARG A 44 12.71 -4.99 -3.12
C ARG A 44 13.19 -6.12 -2.20
N ILE A 45 13.05 -7.35 -2.68
CA ILE A 45 13.58 -8.54 -2.00
C ILE A 45 15.12 -8.39 -1.94
N PRO A 46 15.73 -8.49 -0.76
CA PRO A 46 17.18 -8.52 -0.61
C PRO A 46 17.81 -9.65 -1.44
N ASP A 47 18.96 -9.40 -2.06
CA ASP A 47 19.62 -10.34 -2.97
C ASP A 47 19.99 -11.68 -2.30
N ASP A 48 20.24 -11.67 -0.99
CA ASP A 48 20.55 -12.86 -0.19
C ASP A 48 19.32 -13.74 0.10
N CYS A 49 18.12 -13.17 -0.02
CA CYS A 49 16.83 -13.84 0.16
C CYS A 49 16.30 -14.43 -1.15
N MET A 50 16.97 -14.18 -2.29
CA MET A 50 16.64 -14.84 -3.54
C MET A 50 17.04 -16.31 -3.46
N ARG A 51 16.06 -17.20 -3.62
CA ARG A 51 16.31 -18.64 -3.69
C ARG A 51 17.09 -18.91 -4.99
N LYS A 52 18.39 -19.17 -4.87
CA LYS A 52 19.25 -19.62 -5.99
C LYS A 52 18.78 -20.96 -6.55
#